data_AF-A0A520BAA5-F1
#
_entry.id   AF-A0A520BAA5-F1
#
_cell.length_a   1.000
_cell.length_b   1.000
_cell.length_c   1.000
_cell.angle_alpha   90.00
_cell.angle_beta   90.00
_cell.angle_gamma   90.00
#
_symmetry.space_group_name_H-M   'P 1'
#
loop_
_entity.id
_entity.type
_entity.pdbx_description
1 polymer ?
#
loop_
_entity_poly.entity_id
_entity_poly.type
_entity_poly.pdbx_seq_one_letter_code
_entity_poly.pdbx_strand_id
1 'polypeptide(L)'
;MEGRSISDLNGAAALARARRFGLAAALLFVVSLAMFWPGIALFDSLSQYRQALTGEYNDWHPPAMARLWSLFVAIGWRGQGPMFAVQLVLWWAGLGLTAAALARTRATRAAMAVLAIGLWPPLLGWQVAVLKDGQMAGALVAAFGLVAWYRLQARSIPLLALAAILVLLAYATLVRSNAVFASLPLAVALFPAWRWERWPSRLLLAGAGSLAVLTLAPILNQGLFAARSTGVEAAQPLFDMAGIVDRAGPDAVPLVPAGQWRAAQAQRCITPILWDAFASDRRCGFVQAGLHGQPRAQLF
;
A
#
# COMPACT_ATOMS: atom_id res chain seq x y z
N MET A 1 -26.77 -46.52 -17.83
CA MET A 1 -26.83 -45.44 -16.81
C MET A 1 -25.51 -45.45 -16.07
N GLU A 2 -24.56 -44.61 -16.52
CA GLU A 2 -23.21 -44.53 -15.95
C GLU A 2 -23.25 -43.96 -14.52
N GLY A 3 -22.79 -44.77 -13.56
CA GLY A 3 -22.64 -44.37 -12.17
C GLY A 3 -21.44 -43.44 -12.01
N ARG A 4 -21.69 -42.14 -11.87
CA ARG A 4 -20.66 -41.19 -11.42
C ARG A 4 -20.21 -41.56 -10.01
N SER A 5 -18.91 -41.68 -9.79
CA SER A 5 -18.35 -41.93 -8.46
C SER A 5 -18.75 -40.81 -7.48
N ILE A 6 -18.96 -41.16 -6.21
CA ILE A 6 -19.23 -40.21 -5.11
C ILE A 6 -18.11 -39.15 -4.99
N SER A 7 -16.87 -39.47 -5.38
CA SER A 7 -15.76 -38.51 -5.47
C SER A 7 -16.03 -37.39 -6.48
N ASP A 8 -16.59 -37.74 -7.63
CA ASP A 8 -16.78 -36.82 -8.75
C ASP A 8 -17.96 -35.88 -8.47
N LEU A 9 -19.02 -36.41 -7.84
CA LEU A 9 -20.15 -35.63 -7.36
C LEU A 9 -19.72 -34.61 -6.29
N ASN A 10 -18.86 -35.01 -5.36
CA ASN A 10 -18.31 -34.11 -4.34
C ASN A 10 -17.40 -33.02 -4.94
N GLY A 11 -16.58 -33.38 -5.94
CA GLY A 11 -15.73 -32.45 -6.68
C GLY A 11 -16.54 -31.40 -7.46
N ALA A 12 -17.56 -31.84 -8.21
CA ALA A 12 -18.44 -30.96 -8.97
C ALA A 12 -19.20 -29.98 -8.06
N ALA A 13 -19.74 -30.46 -6.93
CA ALA A 13 -20.42 -29.61 -5.96
C ALA A 13 -19.48 -28.57 -5.32
N ALA A 14 -18.23 -28.93 -5.04
CA ALA A 14 -17.23 -27.99 -4.52
C ALA A 14 -16.88 -26.90 -5.54
N LEU A 15 -16.71 -27.26 -6.81
CA LEU A 15 -16.44 -26.30 -7.88
C LEU A 15 -17.64 -25.38 -8.13
N ALA A 16 -18.87 -25.91 -8.07
CA ALA A 16 -20.08 -25.11 -8.19
C ALA A 16 -20.21 -24.06 -7.08
N ARG A 17 -19.90 -24.42 -5.81
CA ARG A 17 -19.84 -23.46 -4.70
C ARG A 17 -18.78 -22.39 -4.94
N ALA A 18 -17.56 -22.79 -5.29
CA ALA A 18 -16.48 -21.85 -5.61
C ALA A 18 -16.89 -20.84 -6.68
N ARG A 19 -17.53 -21.33 -7.76
CA ARG A 19 -18.02 -20.51 -8.87
C ARG A 19 -19.05 -19.49 -8.40
N ARG A 20 -19.99 -19.86 -7.52
CA ARG A 20 -20.99 -18.92 -6.98
C ARG A 20 -20.34 -17.75 -6.23
N PHE A 21 -19.37 -18.03 -5.35
CA PHE A 21 -18.65 -16.97 -4.62
C PHE A 21 -17.75 -16.13 -5.52
N GLY A 22 -17.11 -16.75 -6.51
CA GLY A 22 -16.34 -16.01 -7.53
C GLY A 22 -17.21 -15.07 -8.36
N LEU A 23 -18.39 -15.55 -8.80
CA LEU A 23 -19.38 -14.72 -9.51
C LEU A 23 -19.94 -13.61 -8.63
N ALA A 24 -20.19 -13.88 -7.35
CA ALA A 24 -20.63 -12.86 -6.40
C ALA A 24 -19.56 -11.77 -6.25
N ALA A 25 -18.28 -12.12 -6.08
CA ALA A 25 -17.20 -11.15 -6.00
C ALA A 25 -17.05 -10.34 -7.30
N ALA A 26 -17.20 -10.98 -8.47
CA ALA A 26 -17.19 -10.29 -9.76
C ALA A 26 -18.38 -9.32 -9.91
N LEU A 27 -19.56 -9.69 -9.44
CA LEU A 27 -20.71 -8.79 -9.40
C LEU A 27 -20.46 -7.60 -8.46
N LEU A 28 -19.91 -7.85 -7.27
CA LEU A 28 -19.57 -6.79 -6.31
C LEU A 28 -18.50 -5.86 -6.89
N PHE A 29 -17.53 -6.38 -7.64
CA PHE A 29 -16.58 -5.58 -8.40
C PHE A 29 -17.27 -4.68 -9.42
N VAL A 30 -18.14 -5.24 -10.28
CA VAL A 30 -18.85 -4.47 -11.30
C VAL A 30 -19.75 -3.39 -10.67
N VAL A 31 -20.48 -3.73 -9.61
CA VAL A 31 -21.33 -2.78 -8.88
C VAL A 31 -20.49 -1.68 -8.25
N SER A 32 -19.39 -2.03 -7.57
CA SER A 32 -18.48 -1.05 -6.96
C SER A 32 -17.87 -0.12 -8.02
N LEU A 33 -17.45 -0.69 -9.16
CA LEU A 33 -16.90 0.09 -10.26
C LEU A 33 -17.96 1.04 -10.83
N ALA A 34 -19.16 0.55 -11.12
CA ALA A 34 -20.24 1.35 -11.71
C ALA A 34 -20.73 2.47 -10.78
N MET A 35 -20.86 2.20 -9.47
CA MET A 35 -21.35 3.17 -8.50
C MET A 35 -20.34 4.27 -8.21
N PHE A 36 -19.05 3.93 -8.24
CA PHE A 36 -18.00 4.83 -7.74
C PHE A 36 -17.03 5.29 -8.82
N TRP A 37 -17.24 4.96 -10.10
CA TRP A 37 -16.37 5.40 -11.20
C TRP A 37 -16.31 6.95 -11.27
N PRO A 38 -15.12 7.56 -11.49
CA PRO A 38 -13.79 6.94 -11.67
C PRO A 38 -12.99 6.76 -10.37
N GLY A 39 -13.63 6.80 -9.21
CA GLY A 39 -13.02 6.86 -7.89
C GLY A 39 -12.80 8.31 -7.45
N ILE A 40 -12.46 8.50 -6.17
CA ILE A 40 -12.20 9.82 -5.59
C ILE A 40 -10.70 10.09 -5.59
N ALA A 41 -10.29 11.19 -6.21
CA ALA A 41 -8.92 11.69 -6.14
C ALA A 41 -8.74 12.57 -4.90
N LEU A 42 -7.68 12.32 -4.13
CA LEU A 42 -7.28 13.13 -2.99
C LEU A 42 -5.92 13.77 -3.26
N PHE A 43 -5.40 14.54 -2.30
CA PHE A 43 -4.15 15.30 -2.46
C PHE A 43 -2.98 14.43 -2.97
N ASP A 44 -2.76 13.26 -2.37
CA ASP A 44 -1.70 12.34 -2.79
C ASP A 44 -1.93 11.81 -4.21
N SER A 45 -3.18 11.56 -4.59
CA SER A 45 -3.55 11.13 -5.94
C SER A 45 -3.21 12.20 -6.97
N LEU A 46 -3.51 13.47 -6.66
CA LEU A 46 -3.21 14.62 -7.53
C LEU A 46 -1.70 14.79 -7.70
N SER A 47 -0.94 14.67 -6.61
CA SER A 47 0.53 14.72 -6.64
C SER A 47 1.11 13.61 -7.52
N GLN A 48 0.71 12.36 -7.30
CA GLN A 48 1.21 11.22 -8.08
C GLN A 48 0.75 11.25 -9.54
N TYR A 49 -0.46 11.74 -9.83
CA TYR A 49 -0.92 11.92 -11.21
C TYR A 49 -0.13 13.03 -11.92
N ARG A 50 0.20 14.13 -11.24
CA ARG A 50 1.13 15.14 -11.79
C ARG A 50 2.48 14.52 -12.12
N GLN A 51 3.06 13.72 -11.23
CA GLN A 51 4.33 13.03 -11.50
C GLN A 51 4.22 12.09 -12.70
N ALA A 52 3.09 11.38 -12.84
CA ALA A 52 2.83 10.51 -13.98
C ALA A 52 2.73 11.28 -15.32
N LEU A 53 2.21 12.51 -15.30
CA LEU A 53 2.11 13.37 -16.48
C LEU A 53 3.43 14.04 -16.85
N THR A 54 4.21 14.50 -15.87
CA THR A 54 5.45 15.26 -16.11
C THR A 54 6.68 14.38 -16.24
N GLY A 55 6.63 13.14 -15.71
CA GLY A 55 7.81 12.28 -15.59
C GLY A 55 8.80 12.74 -14.50
N GLU A 56 8.43 13.76 -13.73
CA GLU A 56 9.26 14.29 -12.64
C GLU A 56 8.89 13.61 -11.32
N TYR A 57 9.61 12.54 -10.99
CA TYR A 57 9.39 11.77 -9.77
C TYR A 57 10.22 12.30 -8.60
N ASN A 58 9.67 12.22 -7.40
CA ASN A 58 10.35 12.58 -6.16
C ASN A 58 10.09 11.54 -5.06
N ASP A 59 10.84 11.62 -3.95
CA ASP A 59 10.78 10.65 -2.85
C ASP A 59 9.71 10.96 -1.79
N TRP A 60 8.96 12.06 -1.95
CA TRP A 60 7.81 12.40 -1.08
C TRP A 60 6.82 11.24 -0.96
N HIS A 61 6.61 10.54 -2.06
CA HIS A 61 5.96 9.24 -2.09
C HIS A 61 6.81 8.27 -2.91
N PRO A 62 6.89 6.98 -2.53
CA PRO A 62 7.48 5.99 -3.41
C PRO A 62 6.83 6.02 -4.80
N PRO A 63 7.63 6.09 -5.88
CA PRO A 63 7.14 6.42 -7.21
C PRO A 63 6.46 5.25 -7.92
N ALA A 64 6.41 4.05 -7.32
CA ALA A 64 5.88 2.84 -7.96
C ALA A 64 4.44 3.00 -8.48
N MET A 65 3.55 3.63 -7.69
CA MET A 65 2.18 3.90 -8.12
C MET A 65 2.14 4.94 -9.27
N ALA A 66 2.92 6.01 -9.19
CA ALA A 66 2.97 7.03 -10.24
C ALA A 66 3.59 6.51 -11.55
N ARG A 67 4.55 5.58 -11.46
CA ARG A 67 5.15 4.88 -12.61
C ARG A 67 4.17 3.90 -13.24
N LEU A 68 3.41 3.15 -12.45
CA LEU A 68 2.32 2.33 -12.99
C LEU A 68 1.27 3.22 -13.68
N TRP A 69 0.93 4.36 -13.07
CA TRP A 69 -0.02 5.30 -13.65
C TRP A 69 0.47 5.90 -14.96
N SER A 70 1.77 6.20 -15.11
CA SER A 70 2.31 6.74 -16.36
C SER A 70 2.21 5.76 -17.53
N LEU A 71 2.19 4.45 -17.28
CA LEU A 71 1.91 3.46 -18.33
C LEU A 71 0.50 3.64 -18.91
N PHE A 72 -0.50 3.90 -18.07
CA PHE A 72 -1.86 4.21 -18.52
C PHE A 72 -1.93 5.54 -19.27
N VAL A 73 -1.21 6.56 -18.80
CA VAL A 73 -1.09 7.85 -19.50
C VAL A 73 -0.49 7.67 -20.89
N ALA A 74 0.54 6.83 -21.02
CA ALA A 74 1.23 6.58 -22.29
C ALA A 74 0.33 5.93 -23.35
N ILE A 75 -0.66 5.12 -22.94
CA ILE A 75 -1.66 4.52 -23.83
C ILE A 75 -2.95 5.36 -23.96
N GLY A 76 -2.93 6.62 -23.51
CA GLY A 76 -3.98 7.61 -23.75
C GLY A 76 -5.03 7.75 -22.63
N TRP A 77 -4.96 6.96 -21.55
CA TRP A 77 -5.87 7.14 -20.43
C TRP A 77 -5.57 8.41 -19.64
N ARG A 78 -6.61 9.04 -19.09
CA ARG A 78 -6.52 10.25 -18.28
C ARG A 78 -7.29 10.09 -16.98
N GLY A 79 -6.88 10.85 -15.97
CA GLY A 79 -7.49 10.83 -14.64
C GLY A 79 -7.21 9.54 -13.86
N GLN A 80 -7.98 9.34 -12.78
CA GLN A 80 -7.77 8.30 -11.78
C GLN A 80 -8.46 6.95 -12.07
N GLY A 81 -9.34 6.91 -13.07
CA GLY A 81 -10.12 5.74 -13.44
C GLY A 81 -9.30 4.45 -13.62
N PRO A 82 -8.18 4.44 -14.37
CA PRO A 82 -7.35 3.24 -14.54
C PRO A 82 -6.81 2.70 -13.21
N MET A 83 -6.31 3.59 -12.35
CA MET A 83 -5.78 3.19 -11.05
C MET A 83 -6.90 2.72 -10.11
N PHE A 84 -8.07 3.35 -10.17
CA PHE A 84 -9.25 2.89 -9.45
C PHE A 84 -9.67 1.47 -9.88
N ALA A 85 -9.67 1.20 -11.19
CA ALA A 85 -9.97 -0.14 -11.71
C ALA A 85 -8.95 -1.17 -11.21
N VAL A 86 -7.64 -0.87 -11.26
CA VAL A 86 -6.58 -1.75 -10.72
C VAL A 86 -6.84 -2.03 -9.23
N GLN A 87 -7.13 -0.99 -8.44
CA GLN A 87 -7.41 -1.12 -7.01
C GLN A 87 -8.57 -2.07 -6.73
N LEU A 88 -9.70 -1.89 -7.43
CA LEU A 88 -10.89 -2.70 -7.23
C LEU A 88 -10.71 -4.12 -7.76
N VAL A 89 -9.97 -4.32 -8.86
CA VAL A 89 -9.64 -5.65 -9.37
C VAL A 89 -8.83 -6.41 -8.32
N LEU A 90 -7.78 -5.81 -7.77
CA LEU A 90 -6.95 -6.46 -6.74
C LEU A 90 -7.76 -6.79 -5.49
N TRP A 91 -8.57 -5.84 -5.01
CA TRP A 91 -9.45 -6.02 -3.86
C TRP A 91 -10.44 -7.18 -4.03
N TRP A 92 -11.29 -7.11 -5.07
CA TRP A 92 -12.35 -8.08 -5.27
C TRP A 92 -11.85 -9.43 -5.78
N ALA A 93 -10.75 -9.47 -6.55
CA ALA A 93 -10.14 -10.73 -6.95
C ALA A 93 -9.55 -11.46 -5.73
N GLY A 94 -8.85 -10.77 -4.83
CA GLY A 94 -8.28 -11.37 -3.63
C GLY A 94 -9.34 -11.88 -2.65
N LEU A 95 -10.36 -11.08 -2.38
CA LEU A 95 -11.51 -11.50 -1.55
C LEU A 95 -12.29 -12.64 -2.21
N GLY A 96 -12.55 -12.55 -3.52
CA GLY A 96 -13.27 -13.56 -4.28
C GLY A 96 -12.53 -14.90 -4.31
N LEU A 97 -11.21 -14.90 -4.54
CA LEU A 97 -10.38 -16.11 -4.49
C LEU A 97 -10.40 -16.73 -3.08
N THR A 98 -10.29 -15.90 -2.03
CA THR A 98 -10.35 -16.35 -0.63
C THR A 98 -11.71 -16.97 -0.31
N ALA A 99 -12.81 -16.28 -0.63
CA ALA A 99 -14.17 -16.75 -0.38
C ALA A 99 -14.47 -18.04 -1.17
N ALA A 100 -14.06 -18.10 -2.43
CA ALA A 100 -14.23 -19.28 -3.27
C ALA A 100 -13.42 -20.47 -2.73
N ALA A 101 -12.20 -20.24 -2.22
CA ALA A 101 -11.39 -21.28 -1.59
C ALA A 101 -12.05 -21.82 -0.31
N LEU A 102 -12.55 -20.94 0.58
CA LEU A 102 -13.29 -21.33 1.79
C LEU A 102 -14.60 -22.07 1.46
N ALA A 103 -15.29 -21.68 0.40
CA ALA A 103 -16.51 -22.36 -0.03
C ALA A 103 -16.25 -23.80 -0.51
N ARG A 104 -15.06 -24.07 -1.06
CA ARG A 104 -14.63 -25.43 -1.44
C ARG A 104 -14.42 -26.31 -0.21
N THR A 105 -13.89 -25.77 0.88
CA THR A 105 -13.72 -26.47 2.16
C THR A 105 -15.02 -26.57 2.98
N ARG A 106 -16.17 -26.19 2.38
CA ARG A 106 -17.50 -26.12 3.03
C ARG A 106 -17.62 -25.06 4.14
N ALA A 107 -16.63 -24.19 4.31
CA ALA A 107 -16.67 -23.06 5.22
C ALA A 107 -17.47 -21.88 4.65
N THR A 108 -18.73 -22.10 4.28
CA THR A 108 -19.57 -21.11 3.58
C THR A 108 -19.83 -19.85 4.40
N ARG A 109 -19.98 -19.96 5.73
CA ARG A 109 -20.11 -18.80 6.62
C ARG A 109 -18.86 -17.91 6.60
N ALA A 110 -17.68 -18.52 6.62
CA ALA A 110 -16.42 -17.78 6.49
C ALA A 110 -16.29 -17.14 5.11
N ALA A 111 -16.69 -17.84 4.04
CA ALA A 111 -16.71 -17.29 2.70
C ALA A 111 -17.63 -16.06 2.57
N MET A 112 -18.83 -16.10 3.18
CA MET A 112 -19.74 -14.95 3.24
C MET A 112 -19.15 -13.81 4.06
N ALA A 113 -18.53 -14.10 5.20
CA ALA A 113 -17.88 -13.10 6.03
C ALA A 113 -16.76 -12.37 5.29
N VAL A 114 -15.95 -13.07 4.48
CA VAL A 114 -14.91 -12.46 3.64
C VAL A 114 -15.50 -11.45 2.65
N LEU A 115 -16.60 -11.80 1.97
CA LEU A 115 -17.26 -10.85 1.05
C LEU A 115 -17.92 -9.69 1.80
N ALA A 116 -18.49 -9.95 2.98
CA ALA A 116 -19.08 -8.92 3.83
C ALA A 116 -18.03 -7.92 4.34
N ILE A 117 -16.81 -8.37 4.68
CA ILE A 117 -15.67 -7.51 5.00
C ILE A 117 -15.34 -6.62 3.80
N GLY A 118 -15.37 -7.16 2.59
CA GLY A 118 -15.19 -6.40 1.35
C GLY A 118 -16.20 -5.27 1.13
N LEU A 119 -17.43 -5.47 1.61
CA LEU A 119 -18.53 -4.52 1.56
C LEU A 119 -18.58 -3.57 2.77
N TRP A 120 -17.79 -3.83 3.80
CA TRP A 120 -17.85 -3.05 5.03
C TRP A 120 -17.48 -1.60 4.74
N PRO A 121 -18.38 -0.60 4.99
CA PRO A 121 -18.19 0.76 4.50
C PRO A 121 -16.85 1.42 4.87
N PRO A 122 -16.26 1.21 6.05
CA PRO A 122 -14.93 1.75 6.35
C PRO A 122 -13.85 1.23 5.39
N LEU A 123 -13.89 -0.05 4.99
CA LEU A 123 -12.90 -0.61 4.09
C LEU A 123 -13.21 -0.26 2.63
N LEU A 124 -14.47 -0.44 2.20
CA LEU A 124 -14.87 -0.13 0.84
C LEU A 124 -14.75 1.36 0.53
N GLY A 125 -15.10 2.24 1.49
CA GLY A 125 -14.97 3.69 1.34
C GLY A 125 -13.52 4.12 1.11
N TRP A 126 -12.56 3.54 1.83
CA TRP A 126 -11.14 3.77 1.55
C TRP A 126 -10.68 3.16 0.22
N GLN A 127 -11.29 2.05 -0.22
CA GLN A 127 -11.05 1.52 -1.57
C GLN A 127 -11.70 2.36 -2.69
N VAL A 128 -12.62 3.28 -2.40
CA VAL A 128 -13.14 4.26 -3.38
C VAL A 128 -12.17 5.42 -3.59
N ALA A 129 -11.39 5.77 -2.57
CA ALA A 129 -10.32 6.75 -2.69
C ALA A 129 -9.12 6.14 -3.46
N VAL A 130 -8.67 6.79 -4.53
CA VAL A 130 -7.56 6.30 -5.36
C VAL A 130 -6.24 6.67 -4.71
N LEU A 131 -5.83 5.89 -3.72
CA LEU A 131 -4.66 6.13 -2.89
C LEU A 131 -3.68 4.96 -2.95
N LYS A 132 -2.41 5.28 -2.68
CA LYS A 132 -1.34 4.28 -2.47
C LYS A 132 -1.70 3.25 -1.40
N ASP A 133 -2.43 3.66 -0.36
CA ASP A 133 -2.88 2.77 0.71
C ASP A 133 -3.89 1.72 0.21
N GLY A 134 -4.81 2.13 -0.67
CA GLY A 134 -5.79 1.22 -1.27
C GLY A 134 -5.16 0.27 -2.29
N GLN A 135 -4.16 0.75 -3.06
CA GLN A 135 -3.34 -0.09 -3.93
C GLN A 135 -2.55 -1.14 -3.13
N MET A 136 -1.90 -0.72 -2.04
CA MET A 136 -1.18 -1.61 -1.13
C MET A 136 -2.11 -2.67 -0.55
N ALA A 137 -3.24 -2.25 0.05
CA ALA A 137 -4.21 -3.16 0.65
C ALA A 137 -4.77 -4.14 -0.39
N GLY A 138 -5.17 -3.66 -1.57
CA GLY A 138 -5.63 -4.50 -2.67
C GLY A 138 -4.60 -5.55 -3.09
N ALA A 139 -3.34 -5.16 -3.26
CA ALA A 139 -2.28 -6.07 -3.65
C ALA A 139 -1.99 -7.15 -2.59
N LEU A 140 -1.98 -6.78 -1.30
CA LEU A 140 -1.82 -7.74 -0.20
C LEU A 140 -3.00 -8.73 -0.13
N VAL A 141 -4.23 -8.25 -0.31
CA VAL A 141 -5.44 -9.08 -0.33
C VAL A 141 -5.45 -10.01 -1.55
N ALA A 142 -5.01 -9.54 -2.72
CA ALA A 142 -4.84 -10.36 -3.93
C ALA A 142 -3.79 -11.47 -3.73
N ALA A 143 -2.63 -11.13 -3.14
CA ALA A 143 -1.58 -12.10 -2.82
C ALA A 143 -2.09 -13.17 -1.85
N PHE A 144 -2.78 -12.75 -0.77
CA PHE A 144 -3.41 -13.65 0.18
C PHE A 144 -4.43 -14.57 -0.50
N GLY A 145 -5.31 -14.03 -1.34
CA GLY A 145 -6.33 -14.79 -2.06
C GLY A 145 -5.76 -15.86 -2.99
N LEU A 146 -4.67 -15.53 -3.72
CA LEU A 146 -3.94 -16.51 -4.53
C LEU A 146 -3.37 -17.64 -3.68
N VAL A 147 -2.72 -17.33 -2.55
CA VAL A 147 -2.19 -18.36 -1.65
C VAL A 147 -3.32 -19.23 -1.08
N ALA A 148 -4.40 -18.61 -0.62
CA ALA A 148 -5.57 -19.30 -0.06
C ALA A 148 -6.19 -20.26 -1.08
N TRP A 149 -6.32 -19.85 -2.35
CA TRP A 149 -6.89 -20.66 -3.43
C TRP A 149 -6.18 -22.01 -3.64
N TYR A 150 -4.85 -22.05 -3.46
CA TYR A 150 -4.08 -23.29 -3.57
C TYR A 150 -3.97 -24.01 -2.23
N ARG A 151 -3.56 -23.31 -1.16
CA ARG A 151 -3.18 -23.93 0.12
C ARG A 151 -4.37 -24.45 0.92
N LEU A 152 -5.54 -23.80 0.89
CA LEU A 152 -6.74 -24.33 1.56
C LEU A 152 -7.24 -25.64 0.93
N GLN A 153 -6.79 -25.94 -0.29
CA GLN A 153 -7.08 -27.19 -0.98
C GLN A 153 -5.92 -28.19 -0.91
N ALA A 154 -4.92 -27.95 -0.04
CA ALA A 154 -3.70 -28.74 0.07
C ALA A 154 -2.93 -28.87 -1.26
N ARG A 155 -3.05 -27.88 -2.16
CA ARG A 155 -2.34 -27.86 -3.44
C ARG A 155 -1.05 -27.05 -3.33
N SER A 156 -0.04 -27.47 -4.07
CA SER A 156 1.14 -26.65 -4.33
C SER A 156 0.75 -25.41 -5.15
N ILE A 157 1.48 -24.31 -4.92
CA ILE A 157 1.32 -23.08 -5.69
C ILE A 157 2.15 -23.26 -6.97
N PRO A 158 1.54 -23.18 -8.17
CA PRO A 158 2.28 -23.28 -9.42
C PRO A 158 3.21 -22.06 -9.59
N LEU A 159 4.30 -22.23 -10.35
CA LEU A 159 5.34 -21.21 -10.49
C LEU A 159 4.79 -19.85 -10.98
N LEU A 160 3.83 -19.86 -11.91
CA LEU A 160 3.20 -18.63 -12.39
C LEU A 160 2.40 -17.91 -11.29
N ALA A 161 1.68 -18.65 -10.46
CA ALA A 161 0.96 -18.05 -9.33
C ALA A 161 1.93 -17.54 -8.25
N LEU A 162 3.04 -18.26 -8.02
CA LEU A 162 4.10 -17.79 -7.13
C LEU A 162 4.71 -16.48 -7.64
N ALA A 163 5.04 -16.40 -8.93
CA ALA A 163 5.54 -15.17 -9.54
C ALA A 163 4.54 -14.02 -9.37
N ALA A 164 3.25 -14.25 -9.62
CA ALA A 164 2.21 -13.25 -9.41
C ALA A 164 2.13 -12.80 -7.94
N ILE A 165 2.19 -13.72 -6.98
CA ILE A 165 2.21 -13.40 -5.54
C ILE A 165 3.43 -12.53 -5.19
N LEU A 166 4.61 -12.89 -5.68
CA LEU A 166 5.84 -12.14 -5.42
C LEU A 166 5.78 -10.73 -6.02
N VAL A 167 5.25 -10.58 -7.24
CA VAL A 167 5.02 -9.28 -7.88
C VAL A 167 4.04 -8.43 -7.07
N LEU A 168 2.94 -9.01 -6.58
CA LEU A 168 1.97 -8.31 -5.75
C LEU A 168 2.56 -7.85 -4.41
N LEU A 169 3.34 -8.70 -3.74
CA LEU A 169 4.02 -8.36 -2.49
C LEU A 169 5.10 -7.28 -2.71
N ALA A 170 5.86 -7.37 -3.80
CA ALA A 170 6.84 -6.36 -4.18
C ALA A 170 6.15 -5.03 -4.48
N TYR A 171 5.08 -5.03 -5.29
CA TYR A 171 4.30 -3.83 -5.58
C TYR A 171 3.74 -3.20 -4.30
N ALA A 172 3.09 -3.97 -3.43
CA ALA A 172 2.57 -3.47 -2.15
C ALA A 172 3.68 -2.80 -1.32
N THR A 173 4.86 -3.41 -1.26
CA THR A 173 6.03 -2.87 -0.53
C THR A 173 6.56 -1.59 -1.15
N LEU A 174 6.58 -1.50 -2.49
CA LEU A 174 7.14 -0.36 -3.22
C LEU A 174 6.19 0.83 -3.33
N VAL A 175 4.88 0.65 -3.08
CA VAL A 175 3.89 1.73 -3.20
C VAL A 175 3.88 2.63 -1.96
N ARG A 176 4.40 2.17 -0.82
CA ARG A 176 4.45 2.94 0.43
C ARG A 176 5.65 2.55 1.30
N SER A 177 6.34 3.54 1.86
CA SER A 177 7.61 3.34 2.59
C SER A 177 7.48 2.49 3.85
N ASN A 178 6.35 2.56 4.55
CA ASN A 178 6.09 1.75 5.74
C ASN A 178 5.29 0.46 5.43
N ALA A 179 5.00 0.17 4.16
CA ALA A 179 4.26 -1.05 3.77
C ALA A 179 4.97 -2.33 4.22
N VAL A 180 6.28 -2.26 4.36
CA VAL A 180 7.16 -3.35 4.82
C VAL A 180 6.66 -4.01 6.11
N PHE A 181 6.09 -3.23 7.04
CA PHE A 181 5.57 -3.75 8.31
C PHE A 181 4.30 -4.58 8.16
N ALA A 182 3.62 -4.50 7.01
CA ALA A 182 2.49 -5.34 6.66
C ALA A 182 2.89 -6.44 5.67
N SER A 183 3.63 -6.09 4.62
CA SER A 183 3.95 -7.00 3.51
C SER A 183 4.88 -8.14 3.91
N LEU A 184 5.90 -7.89 4.74
CA LEU A 184 6.84 -8.94 5.14
C LEU A 184 6.29 -9.92 6.16
N PRO A 185 5.63 -9.50 7.27
CA PRO A 185 4.98 -10.45 8.15
C PRO A 185 3.96 -11.31 7.41
N LEU A 186 3.21 -10.73 6.47
CA LEU A 186 2.31 -11.48 5.61
C LEU A 186 3.05 -12.48 4.72
N ALA A 187 4.11 -12.07 4.02
CA ALA A 187 4.92 -12.94 3.18
C ALA A 187 5.49 -14.13 3.97
N VAL A 188 6.06 -13.87 5.15
CA VAL A 188 6.59 -14.91 6.05
C VAL A 188 5.50 -15.86 6.54
N ALA A 189 4.31 -15.34 6.85
CA ALA A 189 3.17 -16.16 7.26
C ALA A 189 2.64 -17.04 6.10
N LEU A 190 2.64 -16.53 4.86
CA LEU A 190 2.13 -17.24 3.69
C LEU A 190 3.09 -18.30 3.13
N PHE A 191 4.40 -18.13 3.35
CA PHE A 191 5.44 -19.04 2.88
C PHE A 191 6.25 -19.59 4.06
N PRO A 192 5.71 -20.57 4.82
CA PRO A 192 6.50 -21.25 5.83
C PRO A 192 7.63 -22.00 5.13
N ALA A 193 8.85 -21.48 5.28
CA ALA A 193 10.04 -22.23 4.91
C ALA A 193 10.16 -23.42 5.87
N TRP A 194 10.36 -24.62 5.31
CA TRP A 194 10.50 -25.89 6.04
C TRP A 194 11.50 -25.83 7.21
N ARG A 195 12.47 -24.91 7.16
CA ARG A 195 13.52 -24.74 8.18
C ARG A 195 13.16 -23.74 9.30
N TRP A 196 12.08 -22.97 9.16
CA TRP A 196 11.71 -21.87 10.06
C TRP A 196 10.25 -21.97 10.52
N GLU A 197 9.87 -23.17 10.96
CA GLU A 197 8.54 -23.40 11.54
C GLU A 197 8.36 -22.73 12.91
N ARG A 198 9.47 -22.49 13.64
CA ARG A 198 9.44 -21.89 14.98
C ARG A 198 9.12 -20.39 14.91
N TRP A 199 8.23 -19.92 15.78
CA TRP A 199 7.81 -18.52 15.84
C TRP A 199 8.97 -17.50 15.99
N PRO A 200 10.07 -17.75 16.74
CA PRO A 200 11.15 -16.77 16.86
C PRO A 200 11.87 -16.57 15.53
N SER A 201 12.07 -17.64 14.76
CA SER A 201 12.70 -17.54 13.44
C SER A 201 11.86 -16.73 12.45
N ARG A 202 10.53 -16.82 12.55
CA ARG A 202 9.62 -16.02 11.72
C ARG A 202 9.68 -14.54 12.07
N LEU A 203 9.76 -14.21 13.37
CA LEU A 203 9.97 -12.83 13.81
C LEU A 203 11.34 -12.30 13.37
N LEU A 204 12.39 -13.10 13.49
CA LEU A 204 13.73 -12.72 13.01
C LEU A 204 13.74 -12.50 11.50
N LEU A 205 13.11 -13.38 10.72
CA LEU A 205 13.02 -13.23 9.27
C LEU A 205 12.22 -11.98 8.86
N ALA A 206 11.07 -11.75 9.51
CA ALA A 206 10.27 -10.57 9.26
C ALA A 206 11.02 -9.28 9.66
N GLY A 207 11.70 -9.28 10.81
CA GLY A 207 12.49 -8.14 11.30
C GLY A 207 13.71 -7.85 10.43
N ALA A 208 14.52 -8.86 10.14
CA ALA A 208 15.70 -8.74 9.28
C ALA A 208 15.32 -8.34 7.85
N GLY A 209 14.27 -8.94 7.30
CA GLY A 209 13.73 -8.54 6.00
C GLY A 209 13.23 -7.10 6.03
N SER A 210 12.59 -6.66 7.11
CA SER A 210 12.07 -5.29 7.22
C SER A 210 13.21 -4.29 7.23
N LEU A 211 14.26 -4.58 8.01
CA LEU A 211 15.48 -3.78 8.02
C LEU A 211 16.11 -3.71 6.63
N ALA A 212 16.23 -4.85 5.93
CA ALA A 212 16.80 -4.89 4.59
C ALA A 212 15.97 -4.07 3.58
N VAL A 213 14.65 -4.14 3.63
CA VAL A 213 13.79 -3.32 2.77
C VAL A 213 13.93 -1.83 3.11
N LEU A 214 13.97 -1.46 4.39
CA LEU A 214 14.11 -0.06 4.81
C LEU A 214 15.46 0.53 4.38
N THR A 215 16.54 -0.25 4.38
CA THR A 215 17.86 0.20 3.93
C THR A 215 17.98 0.25 2.41
N LEU A 216 17.37 -0.69 1.69
CA LEU A 216 17.46 -0.77 0.23
C LEU A 216 16.43 0.10 -0.50
N ALA A 217 15.28 0.40 0.10
CA ALA A 217 14.20 1.16 -0.55
C ALA A 217 14.63 2.56 -1.05
N PRO A 218 15.41 3.36 -0.30
CA PRO A 218 15.91 4.65 -0.80
C PRO A 218 16.80 4.48 -2.04
N ILE A 219 17.66 3.45 -2.05
CA ILE A 219 18.55 3.13 -3.18
C ILE A 219 17.73 2.73 -4.41
N LEU A 220 16.69 1.92 -4.22
CA LEU A 220 15.78 1.55 -5.31
C LEU A 220 14.98 2.75 -5.81
N ASN A 221 14.50 3.61 -4.92
CA ASN A 221 13.74 4.81 -5.31
C ASN A 221 14.59 5.78 -6.13
N GLN A 222 15.82 6.04 -5.70
CA GLN A 222 16.73 6.96 -6.39
C GLN A 222 17.33 6.33 -7.66
N GLY A 223 17.70 5.05 -7.61
CA GLY A 223 18.32 4.33 -8.72
C GLY A 223 17.33 3.85 -9.77
N LEU A 224 16.39 2.96 -9.39
CA LEU A 224 15.45 2.33 -10.33
C LEU A 224 14.40 3.32 -10.84
N PHE A 225 13.95 4.23 -9.98
CA PHE A 225 12.84 5.12 -10.32
C PHE A 225 13.26 6.58 -10.56
N ALA A 226 14.55 6.91 -10.46
CA ALA A 226 15.09 8.26 -10.65
C ALA A 226 14.37 9.34 -9.81
N ALA A 227 13.96 8.99 -8.58
CA ALA A 227 13.27 9.91 -7.69
C ALA A 227 14.25 10.96 -7.12
N ARG A 228 13.94 12.24 -7.32
CA ARG A 228 14.65 13.34 -6.65
C ARG A 228 14.35 13.35 -5.15
N SER A 229 15.34 13.73 -4.35
CA SER A 229 15.12 13.87 -2.91
C SER A 229 14.47 15.21 -2.57
N THR A 230 13.37 15.18 -1.81
CA THR A 230 12.70 16.36 -1.27
C THR A 230 13.10 16.66 0.18
N GLY A 231 13.87 15.76 0.81
CA GLY A 231 14.15 15.82 2.25
C GLY A 231 12.92 15.56 3.11
N VAL A 232 11.95 14.78 2.62
CA VAL A 232 10.69 14.50 3.34
C VAL A 232 10.92 13.88 4.73
N GLU A 233 12.05 13.20 4.93
CA GLU A 233 12.44 12.63 6.21
C GLU A 233 12.61 13.67 7.32
N ALA A 234 12.89 14.94 6.98
CA ALA A 234 13.07 16.01 7.95
C ALA A 234 11.75 16.64 8.42
N ALA A 235 10.64 16.42 7.71
CA ALA A 235 9.38 17.10 7.97
C ALA A 235 8.81 16.77 9.37
N GLN A 236 8.86 15.51 9.78
CA GLN A 236 8.33 15.09 11.09
C GLN A 236 9.21 15.57 12.27
N PRO A 237 10.56 15.45 12.23
CA PRO A 237 11.41 16.10 13.23
C PRO A 237 11.24 17.61 13.32
N LEU A 238 11.09 18.29 12.17
CA LEU A 238 10.82 19.74 12.12
C LEU A 238 9.48 20.10 12.76
N PHE A 239 8.46 19.27 12.57
CA PHE A 239 7.17 19.44 13.24
C PHE A 239 7.31 19.32 14.77
N ASP A 240 8.04 18.32 15.26
CA ASP A 240 8.27 18.13 16.70
C ASP A 240 9.06 19.32 17.29
N MET A 241 10.10 19.79 16.58
CA MET A 241 10.85 20.99 16.93
C MET A 241 9.98 22.24 16.96
N ALA A 242 9.08 22.41 15.97
CA ALA A 242 8.14 23.52 15.96
C ALA A 242 7.19 23.49 17.15
N GLY A 243 6.78 22.28 17.60
CA GLY A 243 6.02 22.10 18.83
C GLY A 243 6.80 22.53 20.08
N ILE A 244 8.11 22.25 20.16
CA ILE A 244 8.97 22.75 21.24
C ILE A 244 9.03 24.28 21.19
N VAL A 245 9.23 24.86 20.01
CA VAL A 245 9.28 26.33 19.81
C VAL A 245 7.98 27.02 20.21
N ASP A 246 6.83 26.41 19.93
CA ASP A 246 5.52 26.93 20.35
C ASP A 246 5.40 27.04 21.88
N ARG A 247 5.98 26.08 22.60
CA ARG A 247 5.86 25.99 24.08
C ARG A 247 6.98 26.68 24.84
N ALA A 248 8.21 26.60 24.35
CA ALA A 248 9.42 27.05 25.03
C ALA A 248 10.10 28.25 24.35
N GLY A 249 9.57 28.70 23.20
CA GLY A 249 10.04 29.85 22.45
C GLY A 249 11.07 29.54 21.36
N PRO A 250 11.33 30.49 20.43
CA PRO A 250 12.25 30.33 19.30
C PRO A 250 13.67 29.93 19.64
N ASP A 251 14.15 30.27 20.84
CA ASP A 251 15.53 30.01 21.27
C ASP A 251 15.70 28.60 21.86
N ALA A 252 14.60 27.86 22.08
CA ALA A 252 14.62 26.50 22.64
C ALA A 252 15.13 25.44 21.64
N VAL A 253 15.12 25.74 20.34
CA VAL A 253 15.64 24.87 19.29
C VAL A 253 16.73 25.62 18.52
N PRO A 254 17.98 25.61 19.00
CA PRO A 254 19.07 26.41 18.43
C PRO A 254 19.58 25.88 17.08
N LEU A 255 19.10 24.72 16.63
CA LEU A 255 19.41 24.11 15.34
C LEU A 255 18.92 24.95 14.15
N VAL A 256 17.87 25.75 14.37
CA VAL A 256 17.32 26.67 13.37
C VAL A 256 17.37 28.08 13.96
N PRO A 257 17.82 29.10 13.19
CA PRO A 257 17.89 30.46 13.70
C PRO A 257 16.54 30.94 14.25
N ALA A 258 16.54 31.52 15.46
CA ALA A 258 15.33 32.02 16.11
C ALA A 258 14.50 32.97 15.23
N GLY A 259 15.14 33.73 14.34
CA GLY A 259 14.46 34.57 13.35
C GLY A 259 13.56 33.79 12.37
N GLN A 260 13.98 32.58 11.95
CA GLN A 260 13.18 31.72 11.09
C GLN A 260 11.97 31.15 11.85
N TRP A 261 12.15 30.78 13.12
CA TRP A 261 11.03 30.36 13.97
C TRP A 261 10.01 31.48 14.21
N ARG A 262 10.48 32.71 14.46
CA ARG A 262 9.59 33.89 14.58
C ARG A 262 8.86 34.15 13.27
N ALA A 263 9.51 34.01 12.13
CA ALA A 263 8.86 34.13 10.82
C ALA A 263 7.79 33.04 10.61
N ALA A 264 8.09 31.80 11.00
CA ALA A 264 7.13 30.70 10.95
C ALA A 264 5.91 30.93 11.85
N GLN A 265 6.10 31.47 13.06
CA GLN A 265 5.02 31.89 13.95
C GLN A 265 4.17 33.01 13.33
N ALA A 266 4.82 34.05 12.80
CA ALA A 266 4.14 35.17 12.15
C ALA A 266 3.30 34.73 10.95
N GLN A 267 3.78 33.73 10.19
CA GLN A 267 3.06 33.16 9.06
C GLN A 267 2.03 32.08 9.44
N ARG A 268 1.86 31.79 10.74
CA ARG A 268 0.98 30.74 11.28
C ARG A 268 1.31 29.34 10.72
N CYS A 269 2.60 29.06 10.55
CA CYS A 269 3.11 27.77 10.10
C CYS A 269 3.11 26.70 11.20
N ILE A 270 3.22 27.12 12.46
CA ILE A 270 3.23 26.21 13.61
C ILE A 270 1.78 25.91 13.99
N THR A 271 1.35 24.68 13.73
CA THR A 271 -0.02 24.22 13.99
C THR A 271 0.02 22.77 14.45
N PRO A 272 -0.84 22.33 15.39
CA PRO A 272 -0.89 20.94 15.83
C PRO A 272 -1.56 20.01 14.79
N ILE A 273 -2.07 20.54 13.67
CA ILE A 273 -2.94 19.78 12.75
C ILE A 273 -2.14 19.05 11.67
N LEU A 274 -1.10 19.67 11.11
CA LEU A 274 -0.37 19.13 9.95
C LEU A 274 1.15 19.22 10.15
N TRP A 275 1.82 18.09 9.93
CA TRP A 275 3.26 17.93 10.11
C TRP A 275 4.10 18.36 8.90
N ASP A 276 3.47 18.57 7.74
CA ASP A 276 4.15 18.81 6.48
C ASP A 276 4.26 20.30 6.10
N ALA A 277 3.88 21.22 7.00
CA ALA A 277 3.93 22.66 6.75
C ALA A 277 5.34 23.17 6.38
N PHE A 278 6.37 22.56 6.97
CA PHE A 278 7.78 22.91 6.79
C PHE A 278 8.47 22.17 5.64
N ALA A 279 7.76 21.33 4.91
CA ALA A 279 8.31 20.64 3.75
C ALA A 279 8.83 21.64 2.71
N SER A 280 9.96 21.33 2.10
CA SER A 280 10.72 22.17 1.15
C SER A 280 9.86 22.84 0.06
N ASP A 281 8.82 22.16 -0.44
CA ASP A 281 7.93 22.67 -1.50
C ASP A 281 6.67 23.41 -0.99
N ARG A 282 6.56 23.68 0.32
CA ARG A 282 5.41 24.37 0.93
C ARG A 282 5.75 25.78 1.41
N ARG A 283 4.71 26.53 1.77
CA ARG A 283 4.77 27.92 2.27
C ARG A 283 5.85 28.14 3.34
N CYS A 284 6.08 27.16 4.21
CA CYS A 284 7.01 27.27 5.33
C CYS A 284 8.30 26.44 5.13
N GLY A 285 8.58 26.04 3.88
CA GLY A 285 9.78 25.28 3.49
C GLY A 285 11.10 25.98 3.78
N PHE A 286 11.08 27.30 4.01
CA PHE A 286 12.28 28.06 4.39
C PHE A 286 12.90 27.60 5.71
N VAL A 287 12.10 27.03 6.62
CA VAL A 287 12.60 26.44 7.89
C VAL A 287 13.46 25.21 7.59
N GLN A 288 12.99 24.34 6.70
CA GLN A 288 13.77 23.20 6.22
C GLN A 288 14.99 23.64 5.40
N ALA A 289 14.85 24.71 4.60
CA ALA A 289 15.98 25.26 3.85
C ALA A 289 17.10 25.79 4.76
N GLY A 290 16.76 26.31 5.94
CA GLY A 290 17.74 26.66 6.98
C GLY A 290 18.57 25.48 7.48
N LEU A 291 18.11 24.24 7.27
CA LEU A 291 18.81 23.01 7.62
C LEU A 291 19.58 22.39 6.44
N HIS A 292 19.32 22.82 5.20
CA HIS A 292 19.99 22.25 4.02
C HIS A 292 21.50 22.53 4.06
N GLY A 293 22.29 21.46 3.99
CA GLY A 293 23.76 21.52 4.04
C GLY A 293 24.37 21.24 5.41
N GLN A 294 23.56 21.12 6.48
CA GLN A 294 24.08 20.67 7.77
C GLN A 294 24.26 19.13 7.78
N PRO A 295 25.40 18.62 8.29
CA PRO A 295 25.60 17.18 8.46
C PRO A 295 24.46 16.58 9.29
N ARG A 296 23.91 15.44 8.87
CA ARG A 296 22.80 14.78 9.59
C ARG A 296 23.13 14.49 11.06
N ALA A 297 24.39 14.25 11.40
CA ALA A 297 24.86 14.04 12.78
C ALA A 297 24.82 15.31 13.66
N GLN A 298 24.60 16.49 13.06
CA GLN A 298 24.36 17.74 13.78
C GLN A 298 22.86 18.01 13.97
N LEU A 299 22.00 17.30 13.21
CA LEU A 299 20.54 17.41 13.25
C LEU A 299 19.91 16.32 14.14
N PHE A 300 20.61 15.19 14.32
CA PHE A 300 20.20 14.01 15.09
C PHE A 300 21.38 13.39 15.85
#